data_AF-A0A834ALQ5-F1
#
_entry.id   AF-A0A834ALQ5-F1
#
_cell.length_a   1.000
_cell.length_b   1.000
_cell.length_c   1.000
_cell.angle_alpha   90.00
_cell.angle_beta   90.00
_cell.angle_gamma   90.00
#
_symmetry.space_group_name_H-M   'P 1'
#
loop_
_entity.id
_entity.type
_entity.pdbx_description
1 polymer ?
#
loop_
_entity_poly.entity_id
_entity_poly.type
_entity_poly.pdbx_seq_one_letter_code
_entity_poly.pdbx_strand_id
1 'polypeptide(L)'
;MDSWILSRLAHTTRECERGFLTQELPLATHALHHFWLHSLCDVYLEAVKPGLSHRPCPAGPPQVLFSCADIGLRLLAPLMPFLAEELWQRLPPRPGRLPAPSISVAPYPSASSLEHWHQPELERRFSRVQEAVQALRALQATYQLTKARPRVLLQSSEPGEQGAFEAFLEPLGTLGRCGAVGLLPADTAAPSGWAQASVGDTVQVYMELQGLVDPEAHLPLLAARRHKLQKQFDGLIARTPSEKEAETQRQQRLSSIQLELTKLDKAASHLQQLMDVPPSPREP
;
A
#
# COMPACT_ATOMS: atom_id res chain seq x y z
N MET A 1 13.74 -0.83 1.56
CA MET A 1 12.71 -0.24 2.46
C MET A 1 13.25 0.91 3.28
N ASP A 2 14.38 0.75 3.98
CA ASP A 2 14.96 1.78 4.84
C ASP A 2 15.25 3.11 4.11
N SER A 3 15.92 3.06 2.96
CA SER A 3 16.18 4.26 2.14
C SER A 3 14.89 4.94 1.68
N TRP A 4 13.83 4.15 1.44
CA TRP A 4 12.53 4.69 1.01
C TRP A 4 11.85 5.48 2.11
N ILE A 5 11.77 4.95 3.35
CA ILE A 5 11.13 5.68 4.45
C ILE A 5 11.93 6.91 4.86
N LEU A 6 13.27 6.88 4.76
CA LEU A 6 14.11 8.05 5.00
C LEU A 6 13.90 9.14 3.93
N SER A 7 13.73 8.75 2.66
CA SER A 7 13.35 9.70 1.60
C SER A 7 11.98 10.32 1.88
N ARG A 8 10.98 9.51 2.27
CA ARG A 8 9.65 10.02 2.67
C ARG A 8 9.73 10.97 3.86
N LEU A 9 10.58 10.67 4.84
CA LEU A 9 10.81 11.57 5.98
C LEU A 9 11.43 12.90 5.53
N ALA A 10 12.43 12.88 4.64
CA ALA A 10 13.04 14.08 4.08
C ALA A 10 12.00 14.92 3.31
N HIS A 11 11.17 14.28 2.49
CA HIS A 11 10.06 14.93 1.79
C HIS A 11 9.07 15.56 2.77
N THR A 12 8.67 14.83 3.82
CA THR A 12 7.78 15.37 4.86
C THR A 12 8.39 16.54 5.62
N THR A 13 9.69 16.50 5.93
CA THR A 13 10.39 17.65 6.55
C THR A 13 10.33 18.88 5.65
N ARG A 14 10.58 18.72 4.35
CA ARG A 14 10.49 19.81 3.37
C ARG A 14 9.08 20.40 3.29
N GLU A 15 8.05 19.57 3.26
CA GLU A 15 6.67 20.05 3.25
C GLU A 15 6.28 20.73 4.58
N CYS A 16 6.73 20.23 5.73
CA CYS A 16 6.51 20.91 7.01
C CYS A 16 7.20 22.27 7.04
N GLU A 17 8.48 22.34 6.66
CA GLU A 17 9.25 23.58 6.60
C GLU A 17 8.56 24.60 5.67
N ARG A 18 8.13 24.17 4.48
CA ARG A 18 7.35 25.00 3.56
C ARG A 18 6.06 25.50 4.20
N GLY A 19 5.26 24.62 4.81
CA GLY A 19 4.00 24.98 5.44
C GLY A 19 4.15 25.98 6.59
N PHE A 20 5.22 25.88 7.37
CA PHE A 20 5.51 26.87 8.42
C PHE A 20 5.99 28.20 7.84
N LEU A 21 6.85 28.19 6.81
CA LEU A 21 7.36 29.41 6.17
C LEU A 21 6.27 30.18 5.39
N THR A 22 5.34 29.46 4.75
CA THR A 22 4.22 30.07 4.01
C THR A 22 2.99 30.32 4.87
N GLN A 23 3.04 29.97 6.16
CA GLN A 23 1.90 30.01 7.10
C GLN A 23 0.71 29.13 6.68
N GLU A 24 0.93 28.17 5.77
CA GLU A 24 -0.05 27.17 5.34
C GLU A 24 0.02 25.94 6.26
N LEU A 25 -0.46 26.09 7.50
CA LEU A 25 -0.51 24.97 8.47
C LEU A 25 -1.21 23.70 7.97
N PRO A 26 -2.26 23.75 7.13
CA PRO A 26 -2.87 22.55 6.55
C PRO A 26 -1.89 21.69 5.75
N LEU A 27 -0.88 22.31 5.14
CA LEU A 27 0.15 21.60 4.39
C LEU A 27 1.00 20.72 5.32
N ALA A 28 1.49 21.30 6.41
CA ALA A 28 2.34 20.61 7.39
C ALA A 28 1.56 19.49 8.09
N THR A 29 0.31 19.75 8.50
CA THR A 29 -0.53 18.73 9.15
C THR A 29 -0.84 17.57 8.21
N HIS A 30 -1.15 17.83 6.94
CA HIS A 30 -1.38 16.79 5.95
C HIS A 30 -0.13 15.94 5.70
N ALA A 31 1.03 16.58 5.51
CA ALA A 31 2.30 15.90 5.30
C ALA A 31 2.67 14.99 6.49
N LEU A 32 2.48 15.47 7.72
CA LEU A 32 2.74 14.69 8.93
C LEU A 32 1.77 13.52 9.09
N HIS A 33 0.48 13.76 8.88
CA HIS A 33 -0.53 12.71 8.94
C HIS A 33 -0.22 11.60 7.93
N HIS A 34 0.07 11.98 6.68
CA HIS A 34 0.42 11.03 5.62
C HIS A 34 1.72 10.26 5.94
N PHE A 35 2.73 10.91 6.52
CA PHE A 35 3.97 10.25 6.91
C PHE A 35 3.71 9.21 8.00
N TRP A 36 3.12 9.62 9.13
CA TRP A 36 2.90 8.75 10.28
C TRP A 36 2.01 7.56 9.94
N LEU A 37 0.85 7.82 9.32
CA LEU A 37 -0.13 6.79 9.06
C LEU A 37 0.25 5.94 7.84
N HIS A 38 0.35 6.57 6.67
CA HIS A 38 0.42 5.86 5.40
C HIS A 38 1.83 5.44 4.99
N SER A 39 2.86 6.13 5.47
CA SER A 39 4.25 5.81 5.11
C SER A 39 4.92 4.95 6.18
N LEU A 40 4.85 5.37 7.45
CA LEU A 40 5.51 4.68 8.54
C LEU A 40 4.70 3.48 9.03
N CYS A 41 3.45 3.68 9.46
CA CYS A 41 2.65 2.62 10.07
C CYS A 41 2.14 1.58 9.06
N ASP A 42 1.42 2.01 8.03
CA ASP A 42 0.76 1.10 7.08
C ASP A 42 1.74 0.30 6.21
N VAL A 43 2.95 0.83 6.01
CA VAL A 43 3.91 0.32 5.02
C VAL A 43 5.24 -0.06 5.65
N TYR A 44 5.99 0.90 6.19
CA TYR A 44 7.36 0.61 6.63
C TYR A 44 7.37 -0.39 7.80
N LEU A 45 6.58 -0.14 8.84
CA LEU A 45 6.47 -1.04 9.98
C LEU A 45 6.00 -2.43 9.56
N GLU A 46 4.97 -2.53 8.72
CA GLU A 46 4.49 -3.82 8.21
C GLU A 46 5.58 -4.57 7.42
N ALA A 47 6.36 -3.86 6.59
CA ALA A 47 7.40 -4.47 5.78
C ALA A 47 8.61 -4.97 6.60
N VAL A 48 8.96 -4.31 7.71
CA VAL A 48 10.13 -4.70 8.53
C VAL A 48 9.80 -5.69 9.65
N LYS A 49 8.51 -5.89 9.99
CA LYS A 49 8.05 -6.85 11.02
C LYS A 49 8.64 -8.26 10.91
N PRO A 50 8.74 -8.89 9.72
CA PRO A 50 9.36 -10.21 9.61
C PRO A 50 10.82 -10.20 10.06
N GLY A 51 11.59 -9.18 9.65
CA GLY A 51 12.99 -9.03 10.05
C GLY A 51 13.19 -8.76 11.55
N LEU A 52 12.25 -8.04 12.17
CA LEU A 52 12.25 -7.78 13.61
C LEU A 52 11.93 -9.02 14.45
N SER A 53 11.10 -9.92 13.93
CA SER A 53 10.64 -11.12 14.66
C SER A 53 11.67 -12.24 14.69
N HIS A 54 12.59 -12.28 13.72
CA HIS A 54 13.51 -13.41 13.49
C HIS A 54 14.97 -13.18 13.92
N ARG A 55 15.35 -11.97 14.36
CA ARG A 55 16.73 -11.69 14.82
C ARG A 55 16.79 -11.62 16.35
N PRO A 56 17.81 -12.20 17.02
CA PRO A 56 18.19 -11.73 18.35
C PRO A 56 18.54 -10.26 18.17
N CYS A 57 17.69 -9.39 18.70
CA CYS A 57 17.73 -7.96 18.45
C CYS A 57 19.14 -7.44 18.80
N PRO A 58 19.93 -6.89 17.84
CA PRO A 58 21.08 -6.09 18.25
C PRO A 58 20.57 -5.01 19.19
N ALA A 59 21.33 -4.68 20.24
CA ALA A 59 20.87 -3.78 21.31
C ALA A 59 20.49 -2.39 20.76
N GLY A 60 19.20 -2.20 20.45
CA GLY A 60 18.61 -0.93 20.00
C GLY A 60 17.56 -1.10 18.90
N PRO A 61 16.57 -0.19 18.80
CA PRO A 61 15.69 -0.15 17.63
C PRO A 61 16.53 0.04 16.35
N PRO A 62 16.11 -0.51 15.19
CA PRO A 62 16.78 -0.23 13.93
C PRO A 62 17.01 1.26 13.78
N GLN A 63 18.24 1.67 13.47
CA GLN A 63 18.67 3.08 13.44
C GLN A 63 17.73 3.96 12.58
N VAL A 64 17.13 3.36 11.56
CA VAL A 64 16.13 4.00 10.68
C VAL A 64 14.82 4.25 11.42
N LEU A 65 14.23 3.24 12.08
CA LEU A 65 13.01 3.40 12.88
C LEU A 65 13.17 4.46 13.97
N PHE A 66 14.32 4.44 14.66
CA PHE A 66 14.65 5.46 15.65
C PHE A 66 14.68 6.86 15.01
N SER A 67 15.33 7.00 13.85
CA SER A 67 15.44 8.28 13.15
C SER A 67 14.07 8.79 12.68
N CYS A 68 13.21 7.91 12.16
CA CYS A 68 11.83 8.24 11.81
C CYS A 68 11.03 8.71 13.03
N ALA A 69 11.13 8.01 14.16
CA ALA A 69 10.42 8.38 15.39
C ALA A 69 10.93 9.72 15.97
N ASP A 70 12.24 9.88 16.13
CA ASP A 70 12.85 11.10 16.68
C ASP A 70 12.56 12.33 15.82
N ILE A 71 12.79 12.25 14.51
CA ILE A 71 12.57 13.39 13.60
C ILE A 71 11.07 13.62 13.43
N GLY A 72 10.28 12.57 13.24
CA GLY A 72 8.83 12.68 13.10
C GLY A 72 8.15 13.33 14.31
N LEU A 73 8.58 13.00 15.54
CA LEU A 73 8.07 13.63 16.76
C LEU A 73 8.50 15.09 16.88
N ARG A 74 9.75 15.42 16.51
CA ARG A 74 10.21 16.82 16.48
C ARG A 74 9.45 17.65 15.45
N LEU A 75 9.14 17.11 14.28
CA LEU A 75 8.29 17.78 13.29
C LEU A 75 6.86 18.00 13.80
N LEU A 76 6.34 17.04 14.57
CA LEU A 76 4.99 17.05 15.14
C LEU A 76 4.84 18.01 16.34
N ALA A 77 5.94 18.27 17.08
CA ALA A 77 5.93 19.03 18.33
C ALA A 77 5.24 20.40 18.28
N PRO A 78 5.38 21.23 17.22
CA PRO A 78 4.67 22.51 17.13
C PRO A 78 3.14 22.37 17.07
N LEU A 79 2.64 21.21 16.65
CA LEU A 79 1.21 20.94 16.45
C LEU A 79 0.61 20.11 17.60
N MET A 80 1.37 19.16 18.15
CA MET A 80 0.93 18.27 19.24
C MET A 80 1.99 18.18 20.34
N PRO A 81 2.28 19.28 21.07
CA PRO A 81 3.44 19.38 21.95
C PRO A 81 3.45 18.35 23.09
N PHE A 82 2.31 18.15 23.76
CA PHE A 82 2.24 17.23 24.91
C PHE A 82 2.45 15.76 24.50
N LEU A 83 1.83 15.33 23.39
CA LEU A 83 2.00 13.98 22.87
C LEU A 83 3.44 13.77 22.37
N ALA A 84 3.97 14.75 21.63
CA ALA A 84 5.31 14.66 21.09
C ALA A 84 6.36 14.59 22.20
N GLU A 85 6.23 15.42 23.25
CA GLU A 85 7.12 15.41 24.42
C GLU A 85 7.08 14.06 25.16
N GLU A 86 5.87 13.55 25.45
CA GLU A 86 5.69 12.30 26.19
C GLU A 86 6.38 11.12 25.46
N LEU A 87 6.16 11.01 24.15
CA LEU A 87 6.72 9.93 23.34
C LEU A 87 8.22 10.10 23.12
N TRP A 88 8.69 11.32 22.89
CA TRP A 88 10.09 11.60 22.57
C TRP A 88 11.02 11.34 23.76
N GLN A 89 10.57 11.64 24.98
CA GLN A 89 11.32 11.32 26.21
C GLN A 89 11.46 9.81 26.47
N ARG A 90 10.62 8.97 25.84
CA ARG A 90 10.70 7.50 25.93
C ARG A 90 11.62 6.89 24.89
N LEU A 91 12.10 7.66 23.93
CA LEU A 91 13.06 7.17 22.95
C LEU A 91 14.39 6.87 23.64
N PRO A 92 15.08 5.77 23.27
CA PRO A 92 16.38 5.48 23.84
C PRO A 92 17.39 6.61 23.52
N PRO A 93 18.31 6.94 24.44
CA PRO A 93 19.29 7.97 24.19
C PRO A 93 20.15 7.61 22.97
N ARG A 94 20.42 8.58 22.10
CA ARG A 94 21.35 8.37 20.98
C ARG A 94 22.77 8.14 21.52
N PRO A 95 23.48 7.08 21.06
CA PRO A 95 24.88 6.91 21.38
C PRO A 95 25.68 8.15 20.99
N GLY A 96 26.45 8.73 21.93
CA GLY A 96 27.33 9.86 21.67
C GLY A 96 26.67 11.24 21.58
N ARG A 97 25.38 11.39 21.93
CA ARG A 97 24.73 12.71 22.09
C ARG A 97 24.06 12.83 23.45
N LEU A 98 24.27 13.97 24.11
CA LEU A 98 23.42 14.36 25.24
C LEU A 98 22.02 14.69 24.69
N PRO A 99 20.95 14.06 25.21
CA PRO A 99 19.60 14.39 24.80
C PRO A 99 19.27 15.83 25.22
N ALA A 100 18.53 16.56 24.37
CA ALA A 100 17.95 17.83 24.78
C ALA A 100 16.97 17.56 25.96
N PRO A 101 16.86 18.47 26.94
CA PRO A 101 16.02 18.23 28.12
C PRO A 101 14.52 18.18 27.80
N SER A 102 14.09 18.78 26.70
CA SER A 102 12.72 18.76 26.19
C SER A 102 12.73 18.84 24.67
N ILE A 103 11.71 18.25 24.03
CA ILE A 103 11.53 18.36 22.58
C ILE A 103 11.33 19.82 22.14
N SER A 104 10.81 20.67 23.03
CA SER A 104 10.51 22.08 22.77
C SER A 104 11.77 22.94 22.60
N VAL A 105 12.91 22.49 23.13
CA VAL A 105 14.22 23.17 22.98
C VAL A 105 15.18 22.38 22.09
N ALA A 106 14.72 21.26 21.54
CA ALA A 106 15.49 20.49 20.58
C ALA A 106 15.54 21.20 19.22
N PRO A 107 16.63 21.08 18.45
CA PRO A 107 16.70 21.64 17.11
C PRO A 107 15.58 21.08 16.21
N TYR A 108 14.83 21.99 15.60
CA TYR A 108 13.79 21.63 14.63
C TYR A 108 14.45 21.07 13.35
N PRO A 109 13.96 19.95 12.77
CA PRO A 109 14.53 19.38 11.56
C PRO A 109 14.36 20.33 10.36
N SER A 110 15.44 20.59 9.62
CA SER A 110 15.41 21.40 8.39
C SER A 110 15.52 20.51 7.14
N ALA A 111 14.95 20.96 6.02
CA ALA A 111 15.03 20.20 4.76
C ALA A 111 16.49 19.98 4.32
N SER A 112 17.32 21.03 4.46
CA SER A 112 18.76 20.98 4.14
C SER A 112 19.50 19.89 4.92
N SER A 113 19.11 19.62 6.17
CA SER A 113 19.76 18.61 7.01
C SER A 113 19.39 17.18 6.61
N LEU A 114 18.28 16.98 5.90
CA LEU A 114 17.81 15.67 5.43
C LEU A 114 17.95 15.47 3.90
N GLU A 115 18.48 16.44 3.16
CA GLU A 115 18.56 16.37 1.69
C GLU A 115 19.32 15.11 1.20
N HIS A 116 20.33 14.65 1.94
CA HIS A 116 21.08 13.44 1.63
C HIS A 116 20.25 12.14 1.65
N TRP A 117 19.05 12.16 2.24
CA TRP A 117 18.11 11.04 2.21
C TRP A 117 17.06 11.16 1.11
N HIS A 118 16.92 12.33 0.48
CA HIS A 118 15.92 12.59 -0.54
C HIS A 118 16.25 11.85 -1.85
N GLN A 119 15.40 10.89 -2.21
CA GLN A 119 15.55 9.99 -3.37
C GLN A 119 14.20 9.86 -4.11
N PRO A 120 13.78 10.88 -4.88
CA PRO A 120 12.45 10.90 -5.52
C PRO A 120 12.24 9.76 -6.53
N GLU A 121 13.29 9.27 -7.19
CA GLU A 121 13.20 8.12 -8.09
C GLU A 121 12.84 6.84 -7.33
N LEU A 122 13.38 6.67 -6.11
CA LEU A 122 13.07 5.52 -5.25
C LEU A 122 11.62 5.57 -4.79
N GLU A 123 11.13 6.76 -4.42
CA GLU A 123 9.72 6.97 -4.06
C GLU A 123 8.79 6.63 -5.22
N ARG A 124 9.11 7.07 -6.43
CA ARG A 124 8.32 6.77 -7.64
C ARG A 124 8.30 5.27 -7.93
N ARG A 125 9.45 4.60 -7.86
CA ARG A 125 9.52 3.14 -8.04
C ARG A 125 8.68 2.40 -7.01
N PHE A 126 8.76 2.80 -5.74
CA PHE A 126 7.98 2.16 -4.69
C PHE A 126 6.48 2.45 -4.80
N SER A 127 6.06 3.61 -5.35
CA SER A 127 4.65 3.89 -5.64
C SER A 127 4.03 2.82 -6.55
N ARG A 128 4.77 2.36 -7.58
CA ARG A 128 4.33 1.25 -8.45
C ARG A 128 4.14 -0.06 -7.67
N VAL A 129 5.03 -0.34 -6.71
CA VAL A 129 4.91 -1.49 -5.83
C VAL A 129 3.65 -1.37 -4.96
N GLN A 130 3.34 -0.19 -4.44
CA GLN A 130 2.13 0.04 -3.65
C GLN A 130 0.86 -0.13 -4.49
N GLU A 131 0.85 0.34 -5.74
CA GLU A 131 -0.25 0.11 -6.69
C GLU A 131 -0.46 -1.41 -6.93
N ALA A 132 0.62 -2.16 -7.12
CA ALA A 132 0.55 -3.62 -7.24
C ALA A 132 0.02 -4.30 -5.97
N VAL A 133 0.48 -3.89 -4.79
CA VAL A 133 -0.04 -4.38 -3.50
C VAL A 133 -1.54 -4.12 -3.36
N GLN A 134 -2.01 -2.94 -3.76
CA GLN A 134 -3.43 -2.60 -3.72
C GLN A 134 -4.24 -3.49 -4.68
N ALA A 135 -3.75 -3.71 -5.91
CA ALA A 135 -4.39 -4.62 -6.86
C ALA A 135 -4.46 -6.06 -6.32
N LEU A 136 -3.40 -6.55 -5.69
CA LEU A 136 -3.37 -7.89 -5.08
C LEU A 136 -4.34 -8.01 -3.90
N ARG A 137 -4.40 -7.00 -3.02
CA ARG A 137 -5.37 -6.98 -1.91
C ARG A 137 -6.81 -6.92 -2.43
N ALA A 138 -7.05 -6.18 -3.52
CA ALA A 138 -8.37 -6.12 -4.16
C ALA A 138 -8.77 -7.47 -4.78
N LEU A 139 -7.83 -8.17 -5.44
CA LEU A 139 -8.04 -9.53 -5.93
C LEU A 139 -8.37 -10.49 -4.78
N GLN A 140 -7.59 -10.49 -3.71
CA GLN A 140 -7.88 -11.31 -2.52
C GLN A 140 -9.26 -10.99 -1.92
N ALA A 141 -9.64 -9.73 -1.83
CA ALA A 141 -10.96 -9.33 -1.34
C ALA A 141 -12.10 -9.76 -2.27
N THR A 142 -11.85 -9.83 -3.57
CA THR A 142 -12.81 -10.29 -4.59
C THR A 142 -13.06 -11.78 -4.43
N TYR A 143 -11.98 -12.56 -4.30
CA TYR A 143 -12.04 -14.02 -4.12
C TYR A 143 -12.17 -14.44 -2.65
N GLN A 144 -12.37 -13.51 -1.72
CA GLN A 144 -12.51 -13.73 -0.27
C GLN A 144 -11.37 -14.55 0.37
N LEU A 145 -10.15 -14.37 -0.14
CA LEU A 145 -8.93 -14.99 0.36
C LEU A 145 -8.44 -14.27 1.62
N THR A 146 -9.05 -14.58 2.77
CA THR A 146 -8.76 -13.87 4.05
C THR A 146 -7.54 -14.38 4.79
N LYS A 147 -7.24 -15.69 4.69
CA LYS A 147 -6.11 -16.34 5.39
C LYS A 147 -5.08 -16.97 4.46
N ALA A 148 -5.44 -17.14 3.18
CA ALA A 148 -4.57 -17.72 2.18
C ALA A 148 -3.42 -16.76 1.84
N ARG A 149 -2.26 -17.34 1.50
CA ARG A 149 -1.10 -16.60 0.99
C ARG A 149 -0.80 -17.10 -0.43
N PRO A 150 -1.53 -16.61 -1.45
CA PRO A 150 -1.42 -17.11 -2.81
C PRO A 150 -0.04 -16.81 -3.39
N ARG A 151 0.41 -17.66 -4.31
CA ARG A 151 1.56 -17.34 -5.16
C ARG A 151 1.15 -16.25 -6.14
N VAL A 152 2.07 -15.32 -6.36
CA VAL A 152 1.86 -14.17 -7.23
C VAL A 152 3.01 -14.05 -8.22
N LEU A 153 2.68 -13.70 -9.45
CA LEU A 153 3.64 -13.38 -10.49
C LEU A 153 3.31 -12.00 -11.05
N LEU A 154 4.33 -11.18 -11.29
CA LEU A 154 4.19 -9.88 -11.95
C LEU A 154 4.85 -9.94 -13.32
N GLN A 155 4.18 -9.38 -14.31
CA GLN A 155 4.73 -9.20 -15.65
C GLN A 155 4.67 -7.72 -15.98
N SER A 156 5.77 -7.18 -16.48
CA SER A 156 5.81 -5.82 -17.01
C SER A 156 6.16 -5.88 -18.50
N SER A 157 5.52 -5.04 -19.30
CA SER A 157 5.91 -4.80 -20.69
C SER A 157 7.15 -3.91 -20.81
N GLU A 158 7.58 -3.26 -19.72
CA GLU A 158 8.74 -2.37 -19.68
C GLU A 158 9.89 -2.95 -18.84
N PRO A 159 11.09 -3.16 -19.40
CA PRO A 159 12.23 -3.74 -18.67
C PRO A 159 12.64 -2.92 -17.44
N GLY A 160 12.53 -1.59 -17.53
CA GLY A 160 12.89 -0.68 -16.45
C GLY A 160 11.98 -0.79 -15.22
N GLU A 161 10.68 -1.07 -15.43
CA GLU A 161 9.73 -1.30 -14.34
C GLU A 161 9.91 -2.70 -13.74
N GLN A 162 10.23 -3.71 -14.55
CA GLN A 162 10.50 -5.06 -14.05
C GLN A 162 11.66 -5.08 -13.02
N GLY A 163 12.76 -4.38 -13.30
CA GLY A 163 13.88 -4.23 -12.36
C GLY A 163 13.50 -3.44 -11.09
N ALA A 164 12.50 -2.56 -11.16
CA ALA A 164 12.00 -1.88 -9.97
C ALA A 164 11.28 -2.86 -9.03
N PHE A 165 10.46 -3.77 -9.55
CA PHE A 165 9.78 -4.78 -8.73
C PHE A 165 10.73 -5.82 -8.13
N GLU A 166 11.80 -6.17 -8.85
CA GLU A 166 12.80 -7.14 -8.40
C GLU A 166 13.38 -6.77 -7.03
N ALA A 167 13.71 -5.50 -6.83
CA ALA A 167 14.25 -4.98 -5.57
C ALA A 167 13.24 -4.98 -4.40
N PHE A 168 11.94 -5.19 -4.68
CA PHE A 168 10.86 -5.09 -3.70
C PHE A 168 9.96 -6.33 -3.63
N LEU A 169 10.36 -7.48 -4.18
CA LEU A 169 9.53 -8.70 -4.17
C LEU A 169 9.13 -9.15 -2.75
N GLU A 170 10.07 -9.13 -1.79
CA GLU A 170 9.79 -9.50 -0.40
C GLU A 170 8.84 -8.49 0.31
N PRO A 171 9.09 -7.17 0.26
CA PRO A 171 8.12 -6.18 0.74
C PRO A 171 6.74 -6.31 0.07
N LEU A 172 6.69 -6.57 -1.24
CA LEU A 172 5.45 -6.77 -1.98
C LEU A 172 4.69 -8.00 -1.46
N GLY A 173 5.39 -9.12 -1.24
CA GLY A 173 4.78 -10.32 -0.65
C GLY A 173 4.25 -10.08 0.76
N THR A 174 5.02 -9.37 1.59
CA THR A 174 4.64 -9.04 2.97
C THR A 174 3.43 -8.12 3.02
N LEU A 175 3.48 -6.99 2.31
CA LEU A 175 2.40 -6.01 2.28
C LEU A 175 1.16 -6.56 1.56
N GLY A 176 1.36 -7.34 0.50
CA GLY A 176 0.31 -8.00 -0.25
C GLY A 176 -0.28 -9.23 0.44
N ARG A 177 0.28 -9.70 1.57
CA ARG A 177 -0.11 -10.97 2.22
C ARG A 177 -0.04 -12.18 1.27
N CYS A 178 0.94 -12.16 0.37
CA CYS A 178 1.16 -13.22 -0.61
C CYS A 178 2.15 -14.27 -0.06
N GLY A 179 2.19 -15.42 -0.71
CA GLY A 179 3.16 -16.49 -0.46
C GLY A 179 4.47 -16.19 -1.16
N ALA A 180 4.74 -16.92 -2.25
CA ALA A 180 5.85 -16.60 -3.14
C ALA A 180 5.46 -15.51 -4.14
N VAL A 181 6.35 -14.51 -4.33
CA VAL A 181 6.22 -13.47 -5.34
C VAL A 181 7.37 -13.61 -6.33
N GLY A 182 7.05 -13.65 -7.62
CA GLY A 182 8.06 -13.73 -8.68
C GLY A 182 7.76 -12.81 -9.86
N LEU A 183 8.70 -12.74 -10.78
CA LEU A 183 8.56 -12.02 -12.04
C LEU A 183 8.39 -13.00 -13.20
N LEU A 184 7.44 -12.71 -14.08
CA LEU A 184 7.28 -13.37 -15.38
C LEU A 184 8.03 -12.56 -16.44
N PRO A 185 8.82 -13.19 -17.32
CA PRO A 185 9.40 -12.53 -18.48
C PRO A 185 8.29 -11.96 -19.38
N ALA A 186 8.55 -10.82 -20.04
CA ALA A 186 7.58 -10.13 -20.90
C ALA A 186 7.03 -11.02 -22.03
N ASP A 187 7.83 -11.94 -22.56
CA ASP A 187 7.46 -12.81 -23.69
C ASP A 187 6.79 -14.13 -23.26
N THR A 188 6.55 -14.33 -21.97
CA THR A 188 5.93 -15.55 -21.45
C THR A 188 4.40 -15.41 -21.42
N ALA A 189 3.69 -16.42 -21.88
CA ALA A 189 2.22 -16.44 -21.81
C ALA A 189 1.74 -16.44 -20.34
N ALA A 190 0.62 -15.75 -20.10
CA ALA A 190 -0.01 -15.72 -18.79
C ALA A 190 -0.37 -17.14 -18.32
N PRO A 191 -0.11 -17.49 -17.04
CA PRO A 191 -0.49 -18.78 -16.51
C PRO A 191 -2.00 -19.01 -16.61
N SER A 192 -2.41 -20.16 -17.15
CA SER A 192 -3.84 -20.51 -17.29
C SER A 192 -4.50 -20.70 -15.92
N GLY A 193 -5.68 -20.12 -15.71
CA GLY A 193 -6.45 -20.26 -14.47
C GLY A 193 -6.00 -19.37 -13.31
N TRP A 194 -5.08 -18.43 -13.55
CA TRP A 194 -4.66 -17.45 -12.56
C TRP A 194 -5.53 -16.20 -12.66
N ALA A 195 -5.92 -15.64 -11.51
CA ALA A 195 -6.62 -14.36 -11.50
C ALA A 195 -5.67 -13.25 -11.91
N GLN A 196 -6.13 -12.35 -12.77
CA GLN A 196 -5.33 -11.26 -13.30
C GLN A 196 -5.90 -9.88 -12.94
N ALA A 197 -5.02 -8.91 -12.73
CA ALA A 197 -5.38 -7.50 -12.65
C ALA A 197 -4.29 -6.63 -13.27
N SER A 198 -4.70 -5.57 -13.96
CA SER A 198 -3.79 -4.55 -14.49
C SER A 198 -3.41 -3.54 -13.40
N VAL A 199 -2.14 -3.15 -13.39
CA VAL A 199 -1.59 -2.07 -12.56
C VAL A 199 -1.00 -1.03 -13.52
N GLY A 200 -1.71 0.10 -13.67
CA GLY A 200 -1.41 1.04 -14.75
C GLY A 200 -1.59 0.40 -16.13
N ASP A 201 -0.77 0.84 -17.09
CA ASP A 201 -0.85 0.41 -18.49
C ASP A 201 0.21 -0.66 -18.85
N THR A 202 1.20 -0.83 -18.00
CA THR A 202 2.44 -1.57 -18.30
C THR A 202 2.62 -2.84 -17.46
N VAL A 203 1.90 -2.98 -16.34
CA VAL A 203 2.09 -4.09 -15.39
C VAL A 203 0.83 -4.92 -15.26
N GLN A 204 1.00 -6.24 -15.31
CA GLN A 204 -0.02 -7.23 -15.02
C GLN A 204 0.38 -8.04 -13.79
N VAL A 205 -0.56 -8.24 -12.87
CA VAL A 205 -0.39 -9.13 -11.72
C VAL A 205 -1.23 -10.39 -11.90
N TYR A 206 -0.62 -11.54 -11.65
CA TYR A 206 -1.25 -12.85 -11.71
C TYR A 206 -1.24 -13.47 -10.32
N MET A 207 -2.37 -14.03 -9.90
CA MET A 207 -2.56 -14.67 -8.60
C MET A 207 -3.08 -16.09 -8.77
N GLU A 208 -2.36 -17.04 -8.17
CA GLU A 208 -2.75 -18.44 -8.16
C GLU A 208 -4.00 -18.63 -7.28
N LEU A 209 -5.08 -19.13 -7.89
CA LEU A 209 -6.31 -19.48 -7.17
C LEU A 209 -6.46 -20.99 -6.91
N GLN A 210 -5.66 -21.80 -7.60
CA GLN A 210 -5.83 -23.25 -7.60
C GLN A 210 -5.57 -23.82 -6.20
N GLY A 211 -6.55 -24.57 -5.67
CA GLY A 211 -6.51 -25.12 -4.31
C GLY A 211 -6.77 -24.11 -3.19
N LEU A 212 -7.00 -22.82 -3.49
CA LEU A 212 -7.32 -21.78 -2.52
C LEU A 212 -8.78 -21.33 -2.58
N VAL A 213 -9.44 -21.53 -3.71
CA VAL A 213 -10.84 -21.16 -3.94
C VAL A 213 -11.62 -22.39 -4.40
N ASP A 214 -12.78 -22.60 -3.81
CA ASP A 214 -13.79 -23.54 -4.31
C ASP A 214 -14.74 -22.77 -5.26
N PRO A 215 -14.66 -22.99 -6.59
CA PRO A 215 -15.48 -22.26 -7.55
C PRO A 215 -16.98 -22.43 -7.31
N GLU A 216 -17.42 -23.63 -6.94
CA GLU A 216 -18.85 -23.95 -6.75
C GLU A 216 -19.42 -23.22 -5.54
N ALA A 217 -18.64 -23.09 -4.47
CA ALA A 217 -19.03 -22.34 -3.28
C ALA A 217 -18.92 -20.81 -3.48
N HIS A 218 -17.98 -20.33 -4.30
CA HIS A 218 -17.72 -18.89 -4.46
C HIS A 218 -18.60 -18.20 -5.51
N LEU A 219 -19.00 -18.88 -6.58
CA LEU A 219 -19.92 -18.33 -7.58
C LEU A 219 -21.24 -17.78 -7.01
N PRO A 220 -21.97 -18.47 -6.12
CA PRO A 220 -23.20 -17.92 -5.54
C PRO A 220 -22.94 -16.71 -4.63
N LEU A 221 -21.79 -16.66 -3.93
CA LEU A 221 -21.41 -15.51 -3.11
C LEU A 221 -21.13 -14.28 -3.96
N LEU A 222 -20.40 -14.44 -5.08
CA LEU A 222 -20.17 -13.37 -6.04
C LEU A 222 -21.49 -12.89 -6.67
N ALA A 223 -22.38 -13.81 -7.04
CA ALA A 223 -23.69 -13.49 -7.58
C ALA A 223 -24.56 -12.69 -6.58
N ALA A 224 -24.56 -13.08 -5.30
CA ALA A 224 -25.27 -12.36 -4.24
C ALA A 224 -24.70 -10.94 -4.04
N ARG A 225 -23.37 -10.79 -4.04
CA ARG A 225 -22.71 -9.48 -3.94
C ARG A 225 -23.01 -8.59 -5.14
N ARG A 226 -22.95 -9.15 -6.35
CA ARG A 226 -23.33 -8.48 -7.60
C ARG A 226 -24.78 -8.00 -7.54
N HIS A 227 -25.72 -8.87 -7.15
CA HIS A 227 -27.13 -8.50 -7.03
C HIS A 227 -27.39 -7.39 -6.00
N LYS A 228 -26.66 -7.40 -4.87
CA LYS A 228 -26.76 -6.32 -3.87
C LYS A 228 -26.25 -4.98 -4.43
N LEU A 229 -25.11 -4.98 -5.13
CA LEU A 229 -24.55 -3.80 -5.79
C LEU A 229 -25.45 -3.31 -6.94
N GLN A 230 -26.02 -4.21 -7.72
CA GLN A 230 -26.97 -3.89 -8.79
C GLN A 230 -28.20 -3.19 -8.23
N LYS A 231 -28.78 -3.68 -7.13
CA LYS A 231 -29.89 -2.99 -6.46
C LYS A 231 -29.53 -1.58 -5.98
N GLN A 232 -28.30 -1.39 -5.50
CA GLN A 232 -27.82 -0.05 -5.12
C GLN A 232 -27.65 0.87 -6.33
N PHE A 233 -27.14 0.33 -7.44
CA PHE A 233 -27.01 1.03 -8.72
C PHE A 233 -28.38 1.48 -9.26
N ASP A 234 -29.34 0.55 -9.34
CA ASP A 234 -30.69 0.81 -9.83
C ASP A 234 -31.42 1.81 -8.93
N GLY A 235 -31.26 1.68 -7.60
CA GLY A 235 -31.82 2.60 -6.62
C GLY A 235 -31.22 4.02 -6.72
N LEU A 236 -29.93 4.14 -7.03
CA LEU A 236 -29.30 5.43 -7.28
C LEU A 236 -29.82 6.04 -8.59
N ILE A 237 -29.96 5.27 -9.67
CA ILE A 237 -30.53 5.75 -10.94
C ILE A 237 -31.98 6.22 -10.74
N ALA A 238 -32.81 5.45 -10.04
CA ALA A 238 -34.22 5.74 -9.86
C ALA A 238 -34.50 6.96 -8.97
N ARG A 239 -33.57 7.37 -8.09
CA ARG A 239 -33.71 8.60 -7.31
C ARG A 239 -33.59 9.81 -8.23
N THR A 240 -34.62 10.67 -8.27
CA THR A 240 -34.57 11.99 -8.91
C THR A 240 -33.50 12.85 -8.23
N PRO A 241 -32.71 13.63 -8.99
CA PRO A 241 -31.68 14.49 -8.42
C PRO A 241 -32.34 15.54 -7.51
N SER A 242 -31.94 15.59 -6.24
CA SER A 242 -32.24 16.74 -5.39
C SER A 242 -31.17 17.80 -5.65
N GLU A 243 -31.54 19.08 -5.70
CA GLU A 243 -30.63 20.23 -5.91
C GLU A 243 -29.41 20.25 -4.96
N LYS A 244 -29.42 19.47 -3.86
CA LYS A 244 -28.36 19.41 -2.86
C LYS A 244 -27.31 18.31 -3.07
N GLU A 245 -27.60 17.25 -3.83
CA GLU A 245 -26.56 16.27 -4.22
C GLU A 245 -25.97 16.76 -5.54
N ALA A 246 -24.75 17.31 -5.49
CA ALA A 246 -24.05 17.74 -6.69
C ALA A 246 -24.05 16.59 -7.71
N GLU A 247 -24.63 16.83 -8.88
CA GLU A 247 -24.75 15.86 -9.98
C GLU A 247 -23.42 15.14 -10.26
N THR A 248 -22.30 15.85 -10.08
CA THR A 248 -20.94 15.31 -10.14
C THR A 248 -20.66 14.18 -9.13
N GLN A 249 -21.08 14.33 -7.87
CA GLN A 249 -20.91 13.30 -6.84
C GLN A 249 -21.75 12.06 -7.14
N ARG A 250 -22.96 12.26 -7.68
CA ARG A 250 -23.83 11.17 -8.11
C ARG A 250 -23.21 10.40 -9.27
N GLN A 251 -22.71 11.10 -10.29
CA GLN A 251 -22.03 10.50 -11.43
C GLN A 251 -20.78 9.72 -11.00
N GLN A 252 -19.98 10.26 -10.08
CA GLN A 252 -18.83 9.56 -9.49
C GLN A 252 -19.22 8.28 -8.72
N ARG A 253 -20.34 8.30 -8.00
CA ARG A 253 -20.85 7.11 -7.30
C ARG A 253 -21.36 6.06 -8.29
N LEU A 254 -22.08 6.47 -9.33
CA LEU A 254 -22.56 5.57 -10.36
C LEU A 254 -21.40 4.92 -11.13
N SER A 255 -20.39 5.69 -11.53
CA SER A 255 -19.22 5.16 -12.23
C SER A 255 -18.41 4.19 -11.36
N SER A 256 -18.27 4.47 -10.06
CA SER A 256 -17.56 3.56 -9.15
C SER A 256 -18.31 2.25 -8.93
N ILE A 257 -19.64 2.27 -8.74
CA ILE A 257 -20.45 1.04 -8.62
C ILE A 257 -20.43 0.24 -9.92
N GLN A 258 -20.51 0.91 -11.07
CA GLN A 258 -20.45 0.26 -12.37
C GLN A 258 -19.10 -0.44 -12.58
N LEU A 259 -17.99 0.20 -12.19
CA LEU A 259 -16.67 -0.42 -12.25
C LEU A 259 -16.60 -1.67 -11.36
N GLU A 260 -17.12 -1.60 -10.14
CA GLU A 260 -17.14 -2.76 -9.23
C GLU A 260 -18.01 -3.91 -9.76
N LEU A 261 -19.16 -3.61 -10.39
CA LEU A 261 -19.98 -4.63 -11.06
C LEU A 261 -19.21 -5.34 -12.18
N THR A 262 -18.53 -4.58 -13.04
CA THR A 262 -17.72 -5.18 -14.12
C THR A 262 -16.57 -6.04 -13.60
N LYS A 263 -15.96 -5.68 -12.46
CA LYS A 263 -14.95 -6.52 -11.80
C LYS A 263 -15.53 -7.83 -11.29
N LEU A 264 -16.70 -7.78 -10.66
CA LEU A 264 -17.39 -8.99 -10.17
C LEU A 264 -17.82 -9.91 -11.32
N ASP A 265 -18.31 -9.34 -12.42
CA ASP A 265 -18.67 -10.12 -13.62
C ASP A 265 -17.45 -10.81 -14.22
N LYS A 266 -16.33 -10.10 -14.36
CA LYS A 266 -15.06 -10.69 -14.81
C LYS A 266 -14.57 -11.81 -13.88
N ALA A 267 -14.66 -11.61 -12.57
CA ALA A 267 -14.28 -12.64 -11.60
C ALA A 267 -15.18 -13.88 -11.68
N ALA A 268 -16.49 -13.69 -11.87
CA ALA A 268 -17.43 -14.81 -12.04
C ALA A 268 -17.17 -15.59 -13.33
N SER A 269 -16.96 -14.90 -14.46
CA SER A 269 -16.58 -15.55 -15.72
C SER A 269 -15.25 -16.29 -15.61
N HIS A 270 -14.29 -15.73 -14.88
CA HIS A 270 -13.00 -16.40 -14.64
C HIS A 270 -13.16 -17.69 -13.82
N LEU A 271 -13.99 -17.70 -12.77
CA LEU A 271 -14.28 -18.92 -12.01
C LEU A 271 -15.03 -19.97 -12.84
N GLN A 272 -15.91 -19.56 -13.75
CA GLN A 272 -16.58 -20.49 -14.67
C GLN A 272 -15.59 -21.14 -15.64
N GLN A 273 -14.68 -20.36 -16.24
CA GLN A 273 -13.61 -20.89 -17.09
C GLN A 273 -12.69 -21.85 -16.35
N LEU A 274 -12.42 -21.59 -15.07
CA LEU A 274 -11.66 -22.49 -14.21
C LEU A 274 -12.35 -23.85 -13.96
N MET A 275 -13.67 -23.92 -14.04
CA MET A 275 -14.43 -25.18 -13.96
C MET A 275 -14.42 -25.94 -15.29
N ASP A 276 -14.38 -25.23 -16.42
CA ASP A 276 -14.37 -25.83 -17.75
C ASP A 276 -12.98 -26.35 -18.19
N VAL A 277 -11.90 -25.87 -17.55
CA VAL A 277 -10.53 -26.36 -17.79
C VAL A 277 -10.26 -27.59 -16.92
N PRO A 278 -9.99 -28.78 -17.50
CA PRO A 278 -9.69 -29.97 -16.71
C PRO A 278 -8.42 -29.75 -15.86
N PRO A 279 -8.30 -30.41 -14.69
CA PRO A 279 -7.12 -30.24 -13.85
C PRO A 279 -5.87 -30.67 -14.64
N SER A 280 -4.98 -29.72 -14.91
CA SER A 280 -3.66 -30.01 -15.47
C SER A 280 -2.97 -31.06 -14.57
N PRO A 281 -2.37 -32.12 -15.14
CA PRO A 281 -1.70 -33.14 -14.36
C PRO A 281 -0.56 -32.48 -13.58
N ARG A 282 -0.58 -32.64 -12.25
CA ARG A 282 0.54 -32.27 -11.38
C ARG A 282 1.80 -32.94 -11.92
N GLU A 283 2.75 -32.16 -12.44
CA GLU A 283 4.09 -32.68 -12.69
C GLU A 283 4.79 -32.91 -11.34
N PRO A 284 5.48 -34.05 -11.18
CA PRO A 284 5.95 -34.59 -9.89
C PRO A 284 7.10 -33.81 -9.24
#